data_AF-A0A2L0CG10-F1
#
_entry.id   AF-A0A2L0CG10-F1
#
_cell.length_a   1.000
_cell.length_b   1.000
_cell.length_c   1.000
_cell.angle_alpha   90.00
_cell.angle_beta   90.00
_cell.angle_gamma   90.00
#
_symmetry.space_group_name_H-M   'P 1'
#
loop_
_entity.id
_entity.type
_entity.pdbx_description
1 polymer ?
#
loop_
_entity_poly.entity_id
_entity_poly.type
_entity_poly.pdbx_seq_one_letter_code
_entity_poly.pdbx_strand_id
1 'polypeptide(L)'
;RTLKLSNDPSPGYNIEQMAKKGQKYFPLPYSVKGMDVSFSGILSFIENKIEHLLKEGFTPEDMCFSLQETIFAMLVETTERALAHCGTNEVLIVGGVGCNERLQEMMGIMCEERGAKLF
;
A
#
# COMPACT_ATOMS: atom_id res chain seq x y z
N ARG A 1 8.31 1.60 -15.23
CA ARG A 1 8.33 2.04 -16.66
C ARG A 1 7.34 3.19 -16.91
N THR A 2 6.10 3.08 -16.41
CA THR A 2 5.01 4.07 -16.53
C THR A 2 5.33 5.43 -15.89
N LEU A 3 5.86 5.44 -14.66
CA LEU A 3 6.29 6.67 -13.95
C LEU A 3 7.77 7.01 -14.15
N LYS A 4 8.48 6.29 -15.04
CA LYS A 4 9.93 6.44 -15.31
C LYS A 4 10.83 6.47 -14.05
N LEU A 5 10.40 5.82 -12.98
CA LEU A 5 11.19 5.68 -11.76
C LEU A 5 12.42 4.80 -11.95
N SER A 6 13.51 5.17 -11.28
CA SER A 6 14.69 4.31 -11.14
C SER A 6 14.32 3.04 -10.38
N ASN A 7 14.93 1.92 -10.75
CA ASN A 7 14.84 0.67 -10.00
C ASN A 7 15.98 0.53 -8.97
N ASP A 8 16.99 1.39 -9.03
CA ASP A 8 18.14 1.40 -8.12
C ASP A 8 17.88 2.38 -6.95
N PRO A 9 18.17 2.02 -5.68
CA PRO A 9 18.69 0.73 -5.20
C PRO A 9 17.62 -0.37 -5.09
N SER A 10 16.34 0.00 -4.97
CA SER A 10 15.22 -0.93 -5.14
C SER A 10 13.96 -0.18 -5.62
N PRO A 11 13.07 -0.82 -6.41
CA PRO A 11 11.86 -0.17 -6.91
C PRO A 11 10.87 0.19 -5.78
N GLY A 12 10.75 -0.68 -4.76
CA GLY A 12 9.87 -0.42 -3.61
C GLY A 12 10.32 0.81 -2.81
N TYR A 13 11.63 0.95 -2.59
CA TYR A 13 12.20 2.10 -1.89
C TYR A 13 11.91 3.41 -2.63
N ASN A 14 12.10 3.45 -3.95
CA ASN A 14 11.86 4.68 -4.72
C ASN A 14 10.38 5.08 -4.74
N ILE A 15 9.46 4.09 -4.80
CA ILE A 15 8.02 4.36 -4.68
C ILE A 15 7.71 4.99 -3.31
N GLU A 16 8.31 4.48 -2.23
CA GLU A 16 8.15 5.05 -0.90
C GLU A 16 8.67 6.48 -0.78
N GLN A 17 9.86 6.76 -1.31
CA GLN A 17 10.41 8.12 -1.30
C GLN A 17 9.56 9.11 -2.10
N MET A 18 8.90 8.66 -3.16
CA MET A 18 7.93 9.48 -3.90
C MET A 18 6.62 9.64 -3.14
N ALA A 19 6.09 8.56 -2.57
CA ALA A 19 4.84 8.57 -1.81
C ALA A 19 4.88 9.57 -0.66
N LYS A 20 6.03 9.71 0.02
CA LYS A 20 6.25 10.71 1.08
C LYS A 20 6.07 12.17 0.62
N LYS A 21 6.15 12.44 -0.69
CA LYS A 21 5.96 13.77 -1.29
C LYS A 21 4.56 13.98 -1.87
N GLY A 22 3.76 12.92 -1.98
CA GLY A 22 2.39 12.99 -2.46
C GLY A 22 1.50 13.73 -1.46
N GLN A 23 0.54 14.49 -1.97
CA GLN A 23 -0.40 15.27 -1.15
C GLN A 23 -1.86 14.94 -1.48
N LYS A 24 -2.12 14.45 -2.70
CA LYS A 24 -3.47 14.16 -3.16
C LYS A 24 -3.68 12.65 -3.24
N TYR A 25 -4.76 12.19 -2.62
CA TYR A 25 -5.24 10.83 -2.78
C TYR A 25 -6.22 10.73 -3.96
N PHE A 26 -6.11 9.67 -4.76
CA PHE A 26 -7.17 9.24 -5.66
C PHE A 26 -7.50 7.76 -5.45
N PRO A 27 -8.78 7.37 -5.61
CA PRO A 27 -9.20 6.00 -5.37
C PRO A 27 -8.66 5.05 -6.44
N LEU A 28 -8.05 3.97 -5.96
CA LEU A 28 -7.66 2.81 -6.76
C LEU A 28 -8.62 1.64 -6.51
N PRO A 29 -8.67 0.64 -7.41
CA PRO A 29 -9.47 -0.56 -7.21
C PRO A 29 -9.06 -1.28 -5.92
N TYR A 30 -9.99 -1.35 -4.96
CA TYR A 30 -9.80 -2.04 -3.69
C TYR A 30 -10.37 -3.46 -3.80
N SER A 31 -9.50 -4.45 -4.02
CA SER A 31 -9.91 -5.82 -4.37
C SER A 31 -9.56 -6.83 -3.29
N VAL A 32 -10.38 -6.85 -2.22
CA VAL A 32 -10.29 -7.82 -1.13
C VAL A 32 -11.47 -8.79 -1.20
N LYS A 33 -11.19 -10.10 -1.10
CA LYS A 33 -12.21 -11.16 -1.08
C LYS A 33 -11.98 -12.05 0.14
N GLY A 34 -12.69 -11.75 1.22
CA GLY A 34 -12.48 -12.44 2.50
C GLY A 34 -11.11 -12.10 3.09
N MET A 35 -10.19 -13.07 3.08
CA MET A 35 -8.80 -12.90 3.52
C MET A 35 -7.81 -12.82 2.34
N ASP A 36 -8.30 -12.92 1.09
CA ASP A 36 -7.46 -12.85 -0.10
C ASP A 36 -7.43 -11.43 -0.68
N VAL A 37 -6.25 -11.04 -1.19
CA VAL A 37 -6.01 -9.77 -1.89
C VAL A 37 -5.70 -10.01 -3.36
N SER A 38 -6.16 -9.11 -4.25
CA SER A 38 -5.81 -9.15 -5.67
C SER A 38 -5.22 -7.82 -6.15
N PHE A 39 -3.99 -7.88 -6.69
CA PHE A 39 -3.26 -6.71 -7.19
C PHE A 39 -3.24 -6.60 -8.72
N SER A 40 -3.67 -7.65 -9.45
CA SER A 40 -3.49 -7.77 -10.91
C SER A 40 -4.19 -6.67 -11.71
N GLY A 41 -5.26 -6.07 -11.18
CA GLY A 41 -5.99 -4.98 -11.84
C GLY A 41 -5.44 -3.57 -11.57
N ILE A 42 -4.61 -3.38 -10.55
CA ILE A 42 -4.21 -2.05 -10.09
C ILE A 42 -3.28 -1.38 -11.10
N LEU A 43 -2.28 -2.12 -11.61
CA LEU A 43 -1.32 -1.58 -12.58
C LEU A 43 -2.04 -1.15 -13.88
N SER A 44 -2.88 -2.02 -14.44
CA SER A 44 -3.62 -1.71 -15.67
C SER A 44 -4.59 -0.53 -15.47
N PHE A 45 -5.19 -0.40 -14.29
CA PHE A 45 -6.03 0.75 -13.97
C PHE A 45 -5.24 2.07 -13.98
N ILE A 46 -4.05 2.08 -13.35
CA ILE A 46 -3.17 3.25 -13.34
C ILE A 46 -2.71 3.58 -14.76
N GLU A 47 -2.25 2.59 -15.52
CA GLU A 47 -1.79 2.80 -16.89
C GLU A 47 -2.87 3.40 -17.80
N ASN A 48 -4.12 2.98 -17.64
CA ASN A 48 -5.24 3.52 -18.40
C ASN A 48 -5.67 4.93 -17.93
N LYS A 49 -5.45 5.28 -16.67
CA LYS A 49 -5.88 6.57 -16.09
C LYS A 49 -4.80 7.63 -15.99
N ILE A 50 -3.53 7.28 -16.18
CA ILE A 50 -2.40 8.18 -15.92
C ILE A 50 -2.51 9.51 -16.69
N GLU A 51 -2.89 9.47 -17.97
CA GLU A 51 -3.02 10.69 -18.78
C GLU A 51 -4.14 11.61 -18.27
N HIS A 52 -5.23 11.02 -17.76
CA HIS A 52 -6.35 11.77 -17.19
C HIS A 52 -5.95 12.40 -15.85
N LEU A 53 -5.33 11.61 -14.98
CA LEU A 53 -4.87 12.06 -13.65
C LEU A 53 -3.85 13.20 -13.78
N LEU A 54 -2.92 13.11 -14.75
CA LEU A 54 -1.97 14.19 -15.02
C LEU A 54 -2.68 15.49 -15.47
N LYS A 55 -3.75 15.40 -16.27
CA LYS A 55 -4.56 16.56 -16.68
C LYS A 55 -5.35 17.17 -15.53
N GLU A 56 -5.78 16.35 -14.57
CA GLU A 56 -6.42 16.79 -13.32
C GLU A 56 -5.41 17.36 -12.30
N GLY A 57 -4.12 17.37 -12.64
CA GLY A 57 -3.07 17.94 -11.81
C GLY A 57 -2.64 17.03 -10.65
N PHE A 58 -2.80 15.71 -10.79
CA PHE A 58 -2.10 14.74 -9.95
C PHE A 58 -0.67 14.57 -10.42
N THR A 59 0.25 14.42 -9.49
CA THR A 59 1.67 14.18 -9.79
C THR A 59 2.02 12.69 -9.67
N PRO A 60 3.17 12.25 -10.21
CA PRO A 60 3.69 10.91 -9.97
C PRO A 60 3.82 10.56 -8.47
N GLU A 61 4.15 11.53 -7.63
CA GLU A 61 4.22 11.40 -6.18
C GLU A 61 2.84 11.08 -5.58
N ASP A 62 1.79 11.79 -6.01
CA ASP A 62 0.40 11.52 -5.61
C ASP A 62 -0.05 10.10 -6.01
N MET A 63 0.46 9.60 -7.15
CA MET A 63 0.20 8.23 -7.61
C MET A 63 0.90 7.19 -6.75
N CYS A 64 2.17 7.40 -6.39
CA CYS A 64 2.88 6.54 -5.45
C CYS A 64 2.21 6.53 -4.08
N PHE A 65 1.78 7.71 -3.59
CA PHE A 65 1.04 7.85 -2.34
C PHE A 65 -0.27 7.06 -2.37
N SER A 66 -1.13 7.33 -3.35
CA SER A 66 -2.43 6.66 -3.48
C SER A 66 -2.30 5.14 -3.63
N LEU A 67 -1.27 4.67 -4.34
CA LEU A 67 -0.93 3.26 -4.49
C LEU A 67 -0.55 2.61 -3.16
N GLN A 68 0.37 3.22 -2.41
CA GLN A 68 0.79 2.69 -1.11
C GLN A 68 -0.37 2.65 -0.12
N GLU A 69 -1.11 3.74 0.04
CA GLU A 69 -2.25 3.78 0.96
C GLU A 69 -3.29 2.72 0.62
N THR A 70 -3.62 2.55 -0.67
CA THR A 70 -4.64 1.57 -1.08
C THR A 70 -4.17 0.14 -0.86
N ILE A 71 -2.95 -0.20 -1.29
CA ILE A 71 -2.43 -1.57 -1.16
C ILE A 71 -2.20 -1.94 0.30
N PHE A 72 -1.60 -1.05 1.09
CA PHE A 72 -1.31 -1.33 2.49
C PHE A 72 -2.60 -1.39 3.32
N ALA A 73 -3.61 -0.57 3.01
CA ALA A 73 -4.92 -0.73 3.62
C ALA A 73 -5.53 -2.11 3.33
N MET A 74 -5.42 -2.62 2.09
CA MET A 74 -5.86 -3.98 1.75
C MET A 74 -5.14 -5.05 2.57
N LEU A 75 -3.82 -4.92 2.72
CA LEU A 75 -3.03 -5.84 3.53
C LEU A 75 -3.45 -5.78 5.00
N VAL A 76 -3.52 -4.59 5.59
CA VAL A 76 -3.92 -4.40 6.99
C VAL A 76 -5.32 -4.96 7.24
N GLU A 77 -6.29 -4.69 6.36
CA GLU A 77 -7.65 -5.25 6.47
C GLU A 77 -7.62 -6.79 6.50
N THR A 78 -6.89 -7.42 5.59
CA THR A 78 -6.81 -8.89 5.54
C THR A 78 -6.05 -9.48 6.73
N THR A 79 -4.97 -8.84 7.17
CA THR A 79 -4.21 -9.25 8.36
C THR A 79 -5.05 -9.11 9.61
N GLU A 80 -5.82 -8.02 9.74
CA GLU A 80 -6.74 -7.80 10.85
C GLU A 80 -7.81 -8.89 10.91
N ARG A 81 -8.43 -9.23 9.77
CA ARG A 81 -9.39 -10.34 9.67
C ARG A 81 -8.78 -11.67 10.09
N ALA A 82 -7.56 -11.95 9.64
CA ALA A 82 -6.84 -13.17 9.98
C ALA A 82 -6.49 -13.23 11.48
N LEU A 83 -6.03 -12.11 12.07
CA LEU A 83 -5.73 -11.98 13.48
C LEU A 83 -6.97 -12.32 14.34
N ALA A 84 -8.11 -11.74 13.99
CA ALA A 84 -9.39 -12.00 14.63
C ALA A 84 -9.81 -13.48 14.54
N HIS A 85 -9.64 -14.08 13.35
CA HIS A 85 -10.06 -15.46 13.08
C HIS A 85 -9.16 -16.50 13.78
N CYS A 86 -7.86 -16.21 13.90
CA CYS A 86 -6.90 -17.11 14.54
C CYS A 86 -6.88 -16.97 16.06
N GLY A 87 -7.45 -15.91 16.63
CA GLY A 87 -7.43 -15.64 18.07
C GLY A 87 -6.03 -15.34 18.60
N THR A 88 -5.15 -14.81 17.75
CA THR A 88 -3.78 -14.41 18.12
C THR A 88 -3.71 -12.90 18.35
N ASN A 89 -2.73 -12.45 19.12
CA ASN A 89 -2.50 -11.04 19.43
C ASN A 89 -1.11 -10.58 18.97
N GLU A 90 -0.54 -11.25 17.98
CA GLU A 90 0.81 -10.98 17.48
C GLU A 90 0.79 -10.99 15.96
N VAL A 91 1.42 -9.97 15.37
CA VAL A 91 1.63 -9.84 13.92
C VAL A 91 3.12 -9.68 13.68
N LEU A 92 3.68 -10.45 12.74
CA LEU A 92 5.07 -10.36 12.31
C LEU A 92 5.11 -9.99 10.84
N ILE A 93 5.79 -8.89 10.48
CA ILE A 93 5.98 -8.51 9.08
C ILE A 93 7.32 -9.09 8.58
N VAL A 94 7.26 -9.86 7.49
CA VAL A 94 8.45 -10.44 6.85
C VAL A 94 8.52 -10.09 5.36
N GLY A 95 9.71 -10.27 4.77
CA GLY A 95 9.96 -10.03 3.34
C GLY A 95 10.40 -8.59 3.03
N GLY A 96 10.89 -8.36 1.81
CA GLY A 96 11.52 -7.09 1.43
C GLY A 96 10.57 -5.88 1.45
N VAL A 97 9.27 -6.09 1.25
CA VAL A 97 8.26 -5.03 1.36
C VAL A 97 8.00 -4.65 2.82
N GLY A 98 8.31 -5.56 3.76
CA GLY A 98 8.17 -5.32 5.19
C GLY A 98 9.08 -4.22 5.73
N CYS A 99 10.13 -3.83 4.98
CA CYS A 99 10.99 -2.70 5.32
C CYS A 99 10.34 -1.32 5.04
N ASN A 100 9.16 -1.29 4.41
CA ASN A 100 8.47 -0.04 4.12
C ASN A 100 7.88 0.56 5.41
N GLU A 101 8.28 1.78 5.74
CA GLU A 101 7.92 2.41 7.01
C GLU A 101 6.41 2.68 7.10
N ARG A 102 5.78 3.00 5.97
CA ARG A 102 4.33 3.28 5.93
C ARG A 102 3.50 2.02 6.19
N LEU A 103 3.89 0.87 5.64
CA LEU A 103 3.24 -0.40 5.96
C LEU A 103 3.39 -0.75 7.45
N GLN A 104 4.58 -0.58 8.01
CA GLN A 104 4.84 -0.82 9.44
C GLN A 104 3.97 0.09 10.32
N GLU A 105 3.87 1.37 9.97
CA GLU A 105 3.03 2.34 10.68
C GLU A 105 1.55 1.92 10.67
N MET A 106 0.99 1.64 9.49
CA MET A 106 -0.43 1.26 9.36
C MET A 106 -0.74 -0.06 10.08
N MET A 107 0.14 -1.05 10.00
CA MET A 107 -0.02 -2.31 10.71
C MET A 107 0.13 -2.11 12.24
N GLY A 108 1.02 -1.20 12.66
CA GLY A 108 1.25 -0.88 14.06
C GLY A 108 0.02 -0.25 14.72
N ILE A 109 -0.61 0.71 14.03
CA ILE A 109 -1.87 1.33 14.47
C ILE A 109 -2.96 0.26 14.64
N MET A 110 -3.15 -0.61 13.63
CA MET A 110 -4.14 -1.69 13.72
C MET A 110 -3.86 -2.64 14.88
N CYS A 111 -2.59 -3.01 15.11
CA CYS A 111 -2.22 -3.85 16.23
C CYS A 111 -2.51 -3.17 17.58
N GLU A 112 -2.16 -1.89 17.73
CA GLU A 112 -2.43 -1.12 18.95
C GLU A 112 -3.93 -1.04 19.26
N GLU A 113 -4.76 -0.74 18.26
CA GLU A 113 -6.22 -0.67 18.41
C GLU A 113 -6.85 -2.01 18.82
N ARG A 114 -6.21 -3.13 18.47
CA ARG A 114 -6.66 -4.49 18.84
C ARG A 114 -6.00 -5.04 20.10
N GLY A 115 -5.11 -4.30 20.75
CA GLY A 115 -4.31 -4.80 21.87
C GLY A 115 -3.34 -5.93 21.47
N ALA A 116 -2.93 -5.95 20.20
CA ALA A 116 -1.97 -6.86 19.63
C ALA A 116 -0.57 -6.22 19.55
N LYS A 117 0.45 -7.05 19.34
CA LYS A 117 1.85 -6.62 19.22
C LYS A 117 2.37 -6.84 17.80
N LEU A 118 2.97 -5.80 17.24
CA LEU A 118 3.70 -5.86 15.97
C LEU A 118 5.17 -6.22 16.21
N PHE A 119 5.72 -7.07 15.34
CA PHE A 119 7.13 -7.47 15.29
C PHE A 119 7.71 -7.28 13.89
#